data_AF-A0A4R1W9N3-F1
#
_entry.id   AF-A0A4R1W9N3-F1
#
_cell.length_a   1.000
_cell.length_b   1.000
_cell.length_c   1.000
_cell.angle_alpha   90.00
_cell.angle_beta   90.00
_cell.angle_gamma   90.00
#
_symmetry.space_group_name_H-M   'P 1'
#
loop_
_entity.id
_entity.type
_entity.pdbx_description
1 polymer ?
#
loop_
_entity_poly.entity_id
_entity_poly.type
_entity_poly.pdbx_seq_one_letter_code
_entity_poly.pdbx_strand_id
1 'polypeptide(L)'
;MTLKAYLDATGEKQVDFAERVRTTPATVSRLCKRSLRPALDLAHRIETATNGRVPTETWVEGIIENEVQVHTDVNAATQQVGSTGQTKDLSGVEGRAA
;
A
#
# COMPACT_ATOMS: atom_id res chain seq x y z
N MET A 1 -2.00 -2.41 -22.98
CA MET A 1 -1.16 -1.32 -23.54
C MET A 1 -1.50 -0.03 -22.82
N THR A 2 -0.56 0.89 -22.60
CA THR A 2 -0.87 2.18 -21.94
C THR A 2 -1.32 3.24 -22.94
N LEU A 3 -2.01 4.29 -22.48
CA LEU A 3 -2.40 5.41 -23.35
C LEU A 3 -1.19 6.08 -24.01
N LYS A 4 -0.09 6.27 -23.25
CA LYS A 4 1.15 6.82 -23.80
C LYS A 4 1.67 5.95 -24.95
N ALA A 5 1.80 4.65 -24.72
CA ALA A 5 2.28 3.73 -25.75
C ALA A 5 1.38 3.73 -26.99
N TYR A 6 0.07 3.87 -26.81
CA TYR A 6 -0.89 3.96 -27.92
C TYR A 6 -0.66 5.21 -28.78
N LEU A 7 -0.50 6.38 -28.15
CA LEU A 7 -0.27 7.64 -28.87
C LEU A 7 1.09 7.62 -29.59
N ASP A 8 2.13 7.09 -28.93
CA ASP A 8 3.46 6.96 -29.53
C ASP A 8 3.43 6.00 -30.75
N ALA A 9 2.69 4.89 -30.67
CA ALA A 9 2.59 3.90 -31.75
C ALA A 9 1.74 4.38 -32.94
N THR A 10 0.80 5.29 -32.72
CA THR A 10 -0.10 5.81 -33.76
C THR A 10 0.37 7.15 -34.34
N GLY A 11 1.28 7.85 -33.64
CA GLY A 11 1.67 9.22 -33.97
C GLY A 11 0.56 10.24 -33.69
N GLU A 12 -0.51 9.85 -33.00
CA GLU A 12 -1.63 10.75 -32.68
C GLU A 12 -1.20 11.76 -31.60
N LYS A 13 -1.40 13.06 -31.86
CA LYS A 13 -1.05 14.11 -30.89
C LYS A 13 -2.04 14.09 -29.74
N GLN A 14 -1.57 14.47 -28.54
CA GLN A 14 -2.41 14.53 -27.34
C GLN A 14 -3.59 15.50 -27.47
N VAL A 15 -3.43 16.58 -28.24
CA VAL A 15 -4.50 17.58 -28.48
C VAL A 15 -5.62 16.95 -29.31
N ASP A 16 -5.26 16.35 -30.44
CA ASP A 16 -6.20 15.68 -31.35
C ASP A 16 -6.93 14.54 -30.62
N PHE A 17 -6.20 13.74 -29.84
CA PHE A 17 -6.80 12.68 -29.02
C PHE A 17 -7.75 13.26 -27.96
N ALA A 18 -7.40 14.38 -27.32
CA ALA A 18 -8.22 15.01 -26.29
C ALA A 18 -9.57 15.47 -26.86
N GLU A 19 -9.57 16.09 -28.04
CA GLU A 19 -10.79 16.48 -28.74
C GLU A 19 -11.65 15.25 -29.06
N ARG A 20 -11.01 14.19 -29.56
CA ARG A 20 -11.67 12.94 -29.94
C ARG A 20 -12.38 12.25 -28.78
N VAL A 21 -11.79 12.27 -27.58
CA VAL A 21 -12.39 11.69 -26.36
C VAL A 21 -13.14 12.72 -25.50
N ARG A 22 -13.35 13.94 -26.03
CA ARG A 22 -14.07 15.04 -25.37
C ARG A 22 -13.52 15.36 -23.98
N THR A 23 -12.22 15.58 -23.90
CA THR A 23 -11.51 16.03 -22.70
C THR A 23 -10.51 17.14 -23.04
N THR A 24 -9.64 17.49 -22.10
CA THR A 24 -8.60 18.51 -22.30
C THR A 24 -7.22 17.88 -22.55
N PRO A 25 -6.32 18.55 -23.31
CA PRO A 25 -4.94 18.09 -23.48
C PRO A 25 -4.20 17.94 -22.14
N ALA A 26 -4.50 18.78 -21.14
CA ALA A 26 -3.96 18.68 -19.80
C ALA A 26 -4.41 17.39 -19.07
N THR A 27 -5.66 16.96 -19.28
CA THR A 27 -6.15 15.67 -18.79
C THR A 27 -5.41 14.52 -19.46
N VAL A 28 -5.29 14.52 -20.80
CA VAL A 28 -4.54 13.49 -21.54
C VAL A 28 -3.08 13.41 -21.08
N SER A 29 -2.42 14.56 -20.87
CA SER A 29 -1.05 14.60 -20.36
C SER A 29 -0.91 13.91 -19.00
N ARG A 30 -1.84 14.15 -18.06
CA ARG A 30 -1.87 13.49 -16.74
C ARG A 30 -2.15 12.00 -16.84
N LEU A 31 -3.04 11.58 -17.74
CA LEU A 31 -3.32 10.16 -18.02
C LEU A 31 -2.07 9.45 -18.57
N CYS A 32 -1.35 10.08 -19.51
CA CYS A 32 -0.09 9.53 -20.05
C CYS A 32 1.00 9.39 -18.98
N LYS A 33 1.01 10.27 -17.97
CA LYS A 33 1.94 10.22 -16.83
C LYS A 33 1.47 9.29 -15.71
N ARG A 34 0.28 8.67 -15.84
CA ARG A 34 -0.36 7.87 -14.78
C ARG A 34 -0.56 8.64 -13.47
N SER A 35 -0.60 9.98 -13.51
CA SER A 35 -0.79 10.84 -12.34
C SER A 35 -2.27 11.16 -12.08
N LEU A 36 -3.17 10.66 -12.93
CA LEU A 36 -4.61 10.82 -12.85
C LEU A 36 -5.25 9.50 -13.26
N ARG A 37 -6.24 9.06 -12.49
CA ARG A 37 -7.15 7.99 -12.87
C ARG A 37 -8.40 8.59 -13.51
N PRO A 38 -8.77 8.20 -14.74
CA PRO A 38 -10.00 8.69 -15.35
C PRO A 38 -11.23 8.12 -14.62
N ALA A 39 -12.32 8.89 -14.57
CA ALA A 39 -13.63 8.34 -14.22
C ALA A 39 -14.06 7.29 -15.26
N LEU A 40 -14.99 6.41 -14.87
CA LEU A 40 -15.44 5.30 -15.72
C LEU A 40 -15.88 5.75 -17.12
N ASP A 41 -16.65 6.83 -17.21
CA ASP A 41 -17.09 7.40 -18.50
C ASP A 41 -15.91 7.79 -19.41
N LEU A 42 -14.90 8.49 -18.87
CA LEU A 42 -13.72 8.85 -19.64
C LEU A 42 -12.88 7.62 -20.01
N ALA A 43 -12.78 6.63 -19.12
CA ALA A 43 -12.08 5.38 -19.42
C ALA A 43 -12.74 4.62 -20.58
N HIS A 44 -14.08 4.52 -20.58
CA HIS A 44 -14.83 3.86 -21.64
C HIS A 44 -14.75 4.60 -22.99
N ARG A 45 -14.73 5.94 -22.97
CA ARG A 45 -14.49 6.75 -24.18
C ARG A 45 -13.10 6.50 -24.75
N ILE A 46 -12.08 6.40 -23.90
CA ILE A 46 -10.71 6.07 -24.31
C ILE A 46 -10.66 4.68 -24.93
N GLU A 47 -11.29 3.68 -24.30
CA GLU A 47 -11.35 2.32 -24.83
C GLU A 47 -12.01 2.26 -26.20
N THR A 48 -13.18 2.90 -26.34
CA THR A 48 -13.90 3.01 -27.61
C THR A 48 -13.06 3.71 -28.68
N ALA A 49 -12.46 4.84 -28.34
CA ALA A 49 -11.61 5.61 -29.23
C ALA A 49 -10.36 4.83 -29.68
N THR A 50 -9.86 3.91 -28.86
CA THR A 50 -8.66 3.12 -29.17
C THR A 50 -9.00 1.75 -29.74
N ASN A 51 -10.27 1.46 -30.06
CA ASN A 51 -10.76 0.14 -30.46
C ASN A 51 -10.27 -0.96 -29.50
N GLY A 52 -10.40 -0.73 -28.19
CA GLY A 52 -10.00 -1.68 -27.15
C GLY A 52 -8.49 -1.80 -26.92
N ARG A 53 -7.64 -1.08 -27.65
CA ARG A 53 -6.18 -1.14 -27.44
C ARG A 53 -5.77 -0.62 -26.07
N VAL A 54 -6.49 0.38 -25.55
CA VAL A 54 -6.32 0.88 -24.19
C VAL A 54 -7.58 0.52 -23.39
N PRO A 55 -7.64 -0.69 -22.82
CA PRO A 55 -8.85 -1.16 -22.13
C PRO A 55 -9.02 -0.46 -20.78
N THR A 56 -10.27 -0.37 -20.33
CA THR A 56 -10.64 0.27 -19.05
C THR A 56 -9.91 -0.37 -17.85
N GLU A 57 -9.61 -1.67 -17.88
CA GLU A 57 -8.88 -2.34 -16.78
C GLU A 57 -7.46 -1.79 -16.57
N THR A 58 -6.86 -1.15 -17.58
CA THR A 58 -5.51 -0.55 -17.49
C THR A 58 -5.40 0.48 -16.37
N TRP A 59 -6.53 1.02 -15.89
CA TRP A 59 -6.60 2.07 -14.87
C TRP A 59 -6.87 1.53 -13.46
N VAL A 60 -6.85 0.21 -13.23
CA VAL A 60 -7.27 -0.43 -11.96
C VAL A 60 -6.08 -0.75 -11.03
N GLU A 61 -4.84 -0.51 -11.43
CA GLU A 61 -3.65 -0.71 -10.58
C GLU A 61 -3.62 0.32 -9.43
N GLY A 62 -4.07 -0.07 -8.24
CA GLY A 62 -4.01 0.77 -7.04
C GLY A 62 -4.89 0.39 -5.84
N ILE A 63 -5.53 -0.79 -5.81
CA ILE A 63 -6.35 -1.22 -4.64
C ILE A 63 -5.55 -2.07 -3.62
N ILE A 64 -4.23 -2.27 -3.80
CA ILE A 64 -3.44 -3.05 -2.83
C ILE A 64 -2.23 -2.26 -2.32
N GLU A 65 -2.49 -1.30 -1.44
CA GLU A 65 -1.60 -0.98 -0.31
C GLU A 65 -2.44 -1.07 0.95
N ASN A 66 -2.88 -2.29 1.29
CA ASN A 66 -3.42 -2.57 2.61
C ASN A 66 -2.23 -2.84 3.53
N GLU A 67 -1.54 -1.79 3.96
CA GLU A 67 -0.64 -1.87 5.10
C GLU A 67 -1.48 -2.14 6.36
N VAL A 68 -1.81 -3.41 6.58
CA VAL A 68 -2.18 -3.87 7.91
C VAL A 68 -0.91 -3.86 8.74
N GLN A 69 -0.65 -2.76 9.45
CA GLN A 69 0.30 -2.80 10.58
C GLN A 69 -0.31 -3.68 11.68
N VAL A 70 -0.09 -5.00 11.57
CA VAL A 70 -0.27 -5.91 12.70
C VAL A 70 0.92 -5.67 13.63
N HIS A 71 0.78 -4.77 14.60
CA HIS A 71 1.66 -4.75 15.76
C HIS A 71 1.33 -6.00 16.59
N THR A 72 1.93 -7.12 16.19
CA THR A 72 1.96 -8.30 17.05
C THR A 72 3.08 -8.03 18.03
N ASP A 73 2.76 -7.47 19.19
CA ASP A 73 3.65 -7.47 20.35
C ASP A 73 3.78 -8.92 20.83
N VAL A 74 4.61 -9.69 20.12
CA VAL A 74 5.17 -10.94 20.61
C VAL A 74 6.45 -10.57 21.33
N ASN A 75 6.36 -10.34 22.63
CA ASN A 75 7.52 -10.56 23.48
C ASN A 75 7.13 -11.35 24.72
N ALA A 76 7.07 -12.66 24.48
CA ALA A 76 7.34 -13.66 25.48
C ALA A 76 8.83 -13.62 25.83
N ALA A 77 9.16 -13.09 27.00
CA ALA A 77 10.38 -13.37 27.75
C ALA A 77 10.06 -13.05 29.22
N THR A 78 10.35 -13.84 30.23
CA THR A 78 10.95 -15.16 30.41
C THR A 78 10.63 -15.52 31.85
N GLN A 79 10.18 -16.76 32.10
CA GLN A 79 10.01 -17.29 33.44
C GLN A 79 11.35 -17.29 34.18
N GLN A 80 11.37 -16.88 35.46
CA GLN A 80 12.04 -17.67 36.49
C GLN A 80 11.20 -17.69 37.75
N VAL A 81 10.62 -18.87 37.95
CA VAL A 81 9.99 -19.38 39.15
C VAL A 81 11.05 -19.64 40.22
N GLY A 82 10.98 -18.91 41.34
CA GLY A 82 11.67 -19.26 42.58
C GLY A 82 10.64 -19.77 43.59
N SER A 83 10.48 -21.09 43.68
CA SER A 83 9.72 -21.79 44.71
C SER A 83 10.68 -22.46 45.70
N THR A 84 10.18 -22.75 46.91
CA THR A 84 10.79 -23.47 48.05
C THR A 84 11.45 -22.53 49.06
N GLY A 85 11.09 -22.45 50.35
CA GLY A 85 10.34 -23.35 51.21
C GLY A 85 11.04 -23.35 52.58
N GLN A 86 10.40 -22.72 53.57
CA GLN A 86 10.27 -23.12 54.98
C GLN A 86 11.34 -24.07 55.61
N THR A 87 12.02 -23.62 56.70
CA THR A 87 12.22 -24.30 58.01
C THR A 87 13.01 -23.35 58.93
N LYS A 88 12.46 -22.84 60.04
CA LYS A 88 12.28 -23.46 61.36
C LYS A 88 13.53 -23.36 62.26
N ASP A 89 13.37 -22.54 63.30
CA ASP A 89 13.84 -22.67 64.69
C ASP A 89 15.33 -22.65 65.11
N LEU A 90 15.55 -21.74 66.08
CA LEU A 90 16.17 -21.94 67.41
C LEU A 90 17.64 -22.37 67.52
N SER A 91 18.48 -21.40 67.90
CA SER A 91 19.46 -21.40 69.01
C SER A 91 20.43 -20.22 68.75
N GLY A 92 20.78 -19.32 69.67
CA GLY A 92 20.92 -19.43 71.11
C GLY A 92 22.39 -19.15 71.45
N VAL A 93 22.64 -18.05 72.17
CA VAL A 93 23.77 -17.80 73.11
C VAL A 93 25.19 -17.78 72.46
N GLU A 94 26.14 -16.87 72.68
CA GLU A 94 26.76 -16.26 73.88
C GLU A 94 27.57 -15.03 73.39
N GLY A 95 27.53 -13.87 74.07
CA GLY A 95 28.60 -13.44 74.99
C GLY A 95 29.62 -12.54 74.26
N ARG A 96 30.30 -11.56 74.85
CA ARG A 96 30.34 -10.95 76.17
C ARG A 96 31.31 -9.75 76.02
N ALA A 97 31.00 -8.67 76.70
CA ALA A 97 31.86 -7.50 76.84
C ALA A 97 33.21 -7.82 77.47
N ALA A 98 34.26 -7.10 77.04
CA ALA A 98 35.35 -6.62 77.86
C ALA A 98 35.98 -5.40 77.16
#